data_AF-A0AA46AH10-F1
#
_entry.id   AF-A0AA46AH10-F1
#
_cell.length_a   1.000
_cell.length_b   1.000
_cell.length_c   1.000
_cell.angle_alpha   90.00
_cell.angle_beta   90.00
_cell.angle_gamma   90.00
#
_symmetry.space_group_name_H-M   'P 1'
#
loop_
_entity.id
_entity.type
_entity.pdbx_description
1 polymer ?
#
loop_
_entity_poly.entity_id
_entity_poly.type
_entity_poly.pdbx_seq_one_letter_code
_entity_poly.pdbx_strand_id
1 'polypeptide(L)'
;MGGWSNSLKALLIFVVIDYVSGFFAACKEGKLSSQVGMMGITKKVMVFALIAVAHLIDTSLGNQHLFLDGTVLFYLVNEVLSILENAGRMGLPIPPQLQKGIEILRKRKGEG
;
A
#
# COMPACT_ATOMS: atom_id res chain seq x y z
N MET A 1 -24.17 -1.47 13.69
CA MET A 1 -23.36 -2.32 12.79
C MET A 1 -22.63 -1.39 11.83
N GLY A 2 -21.30 -1.39 11.75
CA GLY A 2 -20.57 -0.62 10.74
C GLY A 2 -19.56 0.36 11.32
N GLY A 3 -18.37 0.38 10.73
CA GLY A 3 -17.24 1.23 11.12
C GLY A 3 -15.92 0.56 10.74
N TRP A 4 -15.73 -0.67 11.22
CA TRP A 4 -14.57 -1.51 10.87
C TRP A 4 -14.59 -2.05 9.42
N SER A 5 -15.74 -2.04 8.73
CA SER A 5 -15.96 -2.95 7.60
C SER A 5 -15.55 -2.44 6.22
N ASN A 6 -15.48 -1.13 5.95
CA ASN A 6 -15.38 -0.69 4.55
C ASN A 6 -13.95 -0.26 4.21
N SER A 7 -13.33 0.60 5.01
CA SER A 7 -11.96 1.08 4.76
C SER A 7 -10.92 -0.03 4.92
N LEU A 8 -11.05 -0.91 5.94
CA LEU A 8 -10.16 -2.07 6.10
C LEU A 8 -10.35 -3.11 4.99
N LYS A 9 -11.59 -3.34 4.53
CA LYS A 9 -11.84 -4.22 3.37
C LYS A 9 -11.24 -3.63 2.09
N ALA A 10 -11.39 -2.32 1.87
CA ALA A 10 -10.78 -1.65 0.74
C ALA A 10 -9.25 -1.80 0.77
N LEU A 11 -8.63 -1.60 1.95
CA LEU A 11 -7.20 -1.79 2.09
C LEU A 11 -6.77 -3.24 1.82
N LEU A 12 -7.51 -4.22 2.33
CA LEU A 12 -7.21 -5.63 2.07
C LEU A 12 -7.24 -5.94 0.57
N ILE A 13 -8.25 -5.45 -0.15
CA ILE A 13 -8.36 -5.60 -1.60
C ILE A 13 -7.16 -4.94 -2.29
N PHE A 14 -6.78 -3.73 -1.88
CA PHE A 14 -5.67 -2.99 -2.49
C PHE A 14 -4.34 -3.70 -2.25
N VAL A 15 -4.10 -4.23 -1.05
CA VAL A 15 -2.90 -5.02 -0.74
C VAL A 15 -2.81 -6.28 -1.62
N VAL A 16 -3.94 -6.96 -1.85
CA VAL A 16 -3.98 -8.13 -2.74
C VAL A 16 -3.68 -7.74 -4.19
N ILE A 17 -4.31 -6.67 -4.68
CA ILE A 17 -4.07 -6.16 -6.04
C ILE A 17 -2.60 -5.75 -6.21
N ASP A 18 -2.04 -5.06 -5.23
CA ASP A 18 -0.64 -4.65 -5.25
C ASP A 18 0.31 -5.84 -5.29
N TYR A 19 0.10 -6.84 -4.43
CA TYR A 19 0.94 -8.03 -4.40
C TYR A 19 0.89 -8.80 -5.73
N VAL A 20 -0.31 -9.01 -6.27
CA VAL A 20 -0.52 -9.71 -7.55
C VAL A 20 0.07 -8.93 -8.72
N SER A 21 -0.17 -7.62 -8.79
CA SER A 21 0.39 -6.78 -9.85
C SER A 21 1.92 -6.67 -9.76
N GLY A 22 2.49 -6.65 -8.55
CA GLY A 22 3.92 -6.68 -8.32
C GLY A 22 4.56 -8.00 -8.75
N PHE A 23 3.89 -9.13 -8.48
CA PHE A 23 4.30 -10.45 -8.98
C PHE A 23 4.36 -10.49 -10.51
N PHE A 24 3.29 -10.04 -11.19
CA PHE A 24 3.26 -10.00 -12.65
C PHE A 24 4.30 -9.06 -13.25
N ALA A 25 4.50 -7.87 -12.65
CA ALA A 25 5.55 -6.95 -13.05
C ALA A 25 6.95 -7.60 -12.93
N ALA A 26 7.24 -8.25 -11.80
CA ALA A 26 8.51 -8.95 -11.59
C ALA A 26 8.72 -10.12 -12.58
N CYS A 27 7.66 -10.86 -12.90
CA CYS A 27 7.68 -11.92 -13.90
C CYS A 27 8.01 -11.37 -15.29
N LYS A 28 7.36 -10.26 -15.71
CA LYS A 28 7.63 -9.60 -17.00
C LYS A 28 9.08 -9.10 -17.09
N GLU A 29 9.64 -8.61 -15.99
CA GLU A 29 11.02 -8.14 -15.93
C GLU A 29 12.06 -9.27 -15.82
N GLY A 30 11.65 -10.53 -15.66
CA GLY A 30 12.56 -11.65 -15.38
C GLY A 30 13.27 -11.55 -14.04
N LYS A 31 12.76 -10.72 -13.11
CA LYS A 31 13.34 -10.46 -11.78
C LYS A 31 12.58 -11.19 -10.66
N LEU A 32 11.91 -12.29 -10.99
CA LEU A 32 11.18 -13.06 -10.01
C LEU A 32 12.18 -13.73 -9.06
N SER A 33 12.21 -13.27 -7.81
CA SER A 33 13.01 -13.84 -6.74
C SER A 33 12.15 -14.03 -5.51
N SER A 34 12.27 -15.19 -4.87
CA SER A 34 11.57 -15.52 -3.63
C SER A 34 11.91 -14.52 -2.52
N GLN A 35 13.16 -14.02 -2.48
CA GLN A 35 13.60 -13.00 -1.53
C GLN A 35 12.87 -11.66 -1.75
N VAL A 36 12.70 -11.25 -3.00
CA VAL A 36 11.96 -10.02 -3.35
C VAL A 36 10.48 -10.17 -3.00
N GLY A 37 9.88 -11.32 -3.33
CA GLY A 37 8.48 -11.62 -2.98
C GLY A 37 8.24 -11.65 -1.47
N MET A 38 9.12 -12.29 -0.70
CA MET A 38 9.04 -12.37 0.75
C MET A 38 9.15 -10.99 1.40
N MET A 39 10.08 -10.15 0.93
CA MET A 39 10.22 -8.79 1.41
C MET A 39 8.97 -7.93 1.12
N GLY A 40 8.28 -8.20 0.00
CA GLY A 40 6.96 -7.63 -0.29
C GLY A 40 5.93 -8.01 0.77
N ILE A 41 5.79 -9.31 1.06
CA ILE A 41 4.84 -9.83 2.05
C ILE A 41 5.12 -9.26 3.44
N THR A 42 6.39 -9.27 3.90
CA THR A 42 6.77 -8.75 5.22
C THR A 42 6.34 -7.29 5.39
N LYS A 43 6.51 -6.46 4.35
CA LYS A 43 6.05 -5.06 4.39
C LYS A 43 4.53 -4.97 4.58
N LYS A 44 3.74 -5.79 3.88
CA LYS A 44 2.27 -5.80 4.04
C LYS A 44 1.84 -6.26 5.42
N VAL A 45 2.51 -7.28 5.99
CA VAL A 45 2.25 -7.72 7.37
C VAL A 45 2.49 -6.57 8.36
N MET A 46 3.56 -5.80 8.18
CA MET A 46 3.85 -4.62 9.01
C MET A 46 2.78 -3.53 8.88
N VAL A 47 2.20 -3.34 7.69
CA VAL A 47 1.07 -2.42 7.49
C VAL A 47 -0.11 -2.80 8.38
N PHE A 48 -0.51 -4.07 8.37
CA PHE A 48 -1.62 -4.55 9.21
C PHE A 48 -1.30 -4.46 10.70
N ALA A 49 -0.05 -4.72 11.09
CA ALA A 49 0.39 -4.54 12.48
C ALA A 49 0.24 -3.08 12.94
N LEU A 50 0.63 -2.11 12.11
CA LEU A 50 0.51 -0.69 12.44
C LEU A 50 -0.94 -0.21 12.50
N ILE A 51 -1.81 -0.76 11.66
CA ILE A 51 -3.26 -0.52 11.72
C ILE A 51 -3.86 -1.08 13.02
N ALA A 52 -3.43 -2.27 13.44
CA ALA A 52 -3.85 -2.83 14.73
C ALA A 52 -3.41 -1.93 15.90
N VAL A 53 -2.18 -1.41 15.86
CA VAL A 53 -1.69 -0.44 16.85
C VAL A 53 -2.54 0.85 16.85
N ALA A 54 -2.83 1.41 15.67
CA ALA A 54 -3.68 2.59 15.55
C ALA A 54 -5.08 2.37 16.12
N HIS A 55 -5.66 1.17 15.88
CA HIS A 55 -6.93 0.79 16.47
C HIS A 55 -6.88 0.71 18.00
N LEU A 56 -5.83 0.11 18.57
CA LEU A 56 -5.65 0.03 20.01
C LEU A 56 -5.52 1.42 20.65
N ILE A 57 -4.83 2.35 19.99
CA ILE A 57 -4.75 3.75 20.42
C ILE A 57 -6.14 4.39 20.44
N ASP A 58 -6.91 4.29 19.36
CA ASP A 58 -8.26 4.85 19.32
C ASP A 58 -9.16 4.29 20.43
N THR A 59 -9.13 2.97 20.63
CA THR A 59 -9.92 2.32 21.68
C THR A 59 -9.50 2.81 23.07
N SER A 60 -8.20 3.02 23.31
CA SER A 60 -7.71 3.58 24.58
C SER A 60 -8.16 5.03 24.84
N LEU A 61 -8.41 5.79 23.78
CA LEU A 61 -8.81 7.20 23.83
C LEU A 61 -10.34 7.40 23.80
N GLY A 62 -11.11 6.34 24.03
CA GLY A 62 -12.58 6.40 24.01
C GLY A 62 -13.19 6.24 22.63
N ASN A 63 -12.51 5.48 21.75
CA ASN A 63 -12.99 5.01 20.45
C ASN A 63 -13.29 6.13 19.43
N GLN A 64 -12.39 7.10 19.32
CA GLN A 64 -12.52 8.27 18.43
C GLN A 64 -12.26 7.98 16.93
N HIS A 65 -11.76 6.78 16.60
CA HIS A 65 -11.45 6.31 15.23
C HIS A 65 -10.48 7.17 14.40
N LEU A 66 -9.90 8.21 14.98
CA LEU A 66 -9.06 9.19 14.29
C LEU A 66 -7.75 8.56 13.81
N PHE A 67 -7.08 7.79 14.67
CA PHE A 67 -5.79 7.18 14.33
C PHE A 67 -5.96 6.05 13.32
N LEU A 68 -6.99 5.21 13.47
CA LEU A 68 -7.32 4.12 12.56
C LEU A 68 -7.61 4.64 11.16
N ASP A 69 -8.53 5.60 11.03
CA ASP A 69 -8.94 6.11 9.72
C ASP A 69 -7.78 6.82 9.01
N GLY A 70 -7.01 7.63 9.74
CA GLY A 70 -5.80 8.26 9.20
C GLY A 70 -4.75 7.23 8.74
N THR A 71 -4.51 6.20 9.55
CA THR A 71 -3.54 5.15 9.24
C THR A 71 -3.98 4.32 8.03
N VAL A 72 -5.25 3.93 7.95
CA VAL A 72 -5.81 3.19 6.82
C VAL A 72 -5.75 4.02 5.54
N LEU A 73 -6.11 5.31 5.61
CA LEU A 73 -6.03 6.21 4.45
C LEU A 73 -4.59 6.36 3.96
N PHE A 74 -3.63 6.56 4.88
CA PHE A 74 -2.21 6.64 4.54
C PHE A 74 -1.72 5.40 3.80
N TYR A 75 -2.06 4.20 4.30
CA TYR A 75 -1.66 2.96 3.64
C TYR A 75 -2.41 2.71 2.34
N LEU A 76 -3.69 3.07 2.23
CA LEU A 76 -4.43 3.01 0.96
C LEU A 76 -3.74 3.82 -0.13
N VAL A 77 -3.31 5.05 0.17
CA VAL A 77 -2.58 5.89 -0.80
C VAL A 77 -1.25 5.23 -1.19
N ASN A 78 -0.53 4.62 -0.25
CA ASN A 78 0.70 3.89 -0.54
C ASN A 78 0.45 2.68 -1.47
N GLU A 79 -0.63 1.93 -1.26
CA GLU A 79 -1.02 0.82 -2.13
C GLU A 79 -1.39 1.30 -3.54
N VAL A 80 -2.13 2.40 -3.67
CA VAL A 80 -2.44 3.01 -4.97
C VAL A 80 -1.16 3.35 -5.74
N LEU A 81 -0.21 4.01 -5.08
CA LEU A 81 1.06 4.39 -5.72
C LEU A 81 1.82 3.16 -6.20
N SER A 82 1.90 2.12 -5.37
CA SER A 82 2.58 0.86 -5.72
C SER A 82 1.90 0.14 -6.89
N ILE A 83 0.56 0.11 -6.94
CA ILE A 83 -0.20 -0.45 -8.06
C ILE A 83 0.07 0.31 -9.37
N LEU A 84 0.12 1.65 -9.31
CA LEU A 84 0.42 2.48 -10.49
C LEU A 84 1.84 2.24 -11.01
N GLU A 85 2.81 2.05 -10.10
CA GLU A 85 4.17 1.67 -10.46
C GLU A 85 4.19 0.28 -11.13
N ASN A 86 3.49 -0.70 -10.58
CA ASN A 86 3.37 -2.05 -11.15
C ASN A 86 2.75 -2.00 -12.55
N ALA A 87 1.68 -1.22 -12.73
CA ALA A 87 1.04 -1.00 -14.02
C ALA A 87 1.99 -0.40 -15.06
N GLY A 88 2.77 0.62 -14.67
CA GLY A 88 3.81 1.21 -15.52
C GLY A 88 4.89 0.20 -15.92
N ARG A 89 5.38 -0.62 -14.97
CA ARG A 89 6.33 -1.72 -15.24
C ARG A 89 5.74 -2.77 -16.19
N MET A 90 4.44 -3.05 -16.08
CA MET A 90 3.71 -3.89 -17.02
C MET A 90 3.47 -3.23 -18.39
N GLY A 91 3.84 -1.96 -18.58
CA GLY A 91 3.75 -1.25 -19.86
C GLY A 91 2.38 -0.61 -20.13
N LEU A 92 1.53 -0.49 -19.12
CA LEU A 92 0.28 0.24 -19.26
C LEU A 92 0.58 1.74 -19.40
N PRO A 93 -0.15 2.47 -20.27
CA PRO A 93 0.04 3.91 -20.41
C PRO A 93 -0.39 4.62 -19.11
N ILE A 94 0.56 5.27 -18.45
CA ILE A 94 0.31 6.10 -17.27
C ILE A 94 0.41 7.57 -17.68
N PRO A 95 -0.57 8.43 -17.35
CA PRO A 95 -0.52 9.85 -17.68
C PRO A 95 0.77 10.52 -17.18
N PRO A 96 1.42 11.39 -17.99
CA PRO A 96 2.68 12.02 -17.61
C PRO A 96 2.63 12.81 -16.30
N GLN A 97 1.49 13.41 -15.98
CA GLN A 97 1.27 14.16 -14.74
C GLN A 97 1.35 13.23 -13.52
N LEU A 98 0.78 12.04 -13.64
CA LEU A 98 0.78 11.03 -12.57
C LEU A 98 2.17 10.44 -12.38
N GLN A 99 2.88 10.14 -13.47
CA GLN A 99 4.29 9.70 -13.42
C GLN A 99 5.18 10.72 -12.71
N LYS A 100 5.06 12.01 -13.05
CA LYS A 100 5.80 13.09 -12.38
C LYS A 100 5.47 13.16 -10.89
N GLY A 101 4.20 13.05 -10.53
CA GLY A 101 3.76 13.02 -9.13
C GLY A 101 4.41 11.87 -8.35
N ILE A 102 4.37 10.66 -8.90
CA ILE A 102 5.00 9.47 -8.30
C ILE A 102 6.52 9.68 -8.14
N GLU A 103 7.20 10.22 -9.15
CA GLU A 103 8.65 10.44 -9.09
C GLU A 103 9.05 11.46 -8.00
N ILE A 104 8.27 12.54 -7.85
CA ILE A 104 8.50 13.54 -6.79
C ILE A 104 8.34 12.90 -5.41
N LEU A 105 7.29 12.11 -5.21
CA LEU A 105 7.06 11.39 -3.95
C LEU A 105 8.19 10.41 -3.65
N ARG A 106 8.73 9.74 -4.66
CA ARG A 106 9.87 8.84 -4.52
C ARG A 106 11.15 9.57 -4.13
N LYS A 107 11.46 10.71 -4.74
CA LYS A 107 12.65 11.51 -4.40
C LYS A 107 12.64 11.91 -2.92
N ARG A 108 11.48 12.32 -2.41
CA ARG A 108 11.32 12.66 -0.98
C ARG A 108 11.47 11.45 -0.03
N LYS A 109 11.18 10.24 -0.51
CA LYS A 109 11.27 9.00 0.30
C LYS A 109 12.71 8.46 0.42
N GLY A 110 13.64 8.93 -0.43
CA GLY A 110 15.04 8.49 -0.47
C GLY A 110 16.05 9.44 0.19
N GLU A 111 15.60 10.54 0.80
CA GLU A 111 16.44 11.52 1.51
C GLU A 111 16.45 11.31 3.05
N GLY A 112 16.27 10.07 3.50
CA GLY A 112 16.30 9.70 4.92
C GLY A 112 17.42 8.69 5.23
#